data_AF-A0A2E1J0E7-F1
#
_entry.id   AF-A0A2E1J0E7-F1
#
_cell.length_a   1.000
_cell.length_b   1.000
_cell.length_c   1.000
_cell.angle_alpha   90.00
_cell.angle_beta   90.00
_cell.angle_gamma   90.00
#
_symmetry.space_group_name_H-M   'P 1'
#
loop_
_entity.id
_entity.type
_entity.pdbx_description
1 polymer ?
#
loop_
_entity_poly.entity_id
_entity_poly.type
_entity_poly.pdbx_seq_one_letter_code
_entity_poly.pdbx_strand_id
1 'polypeptide(L)'
;MIIKIINRVWIFLVLLLGGCANNNEPKLDELVNDLYQARTVSNYQVSGNRDGATTQVFVIFQLENNERLQIELEITYNPVPVLRSGSWRIDGKESSSGNVKAESLKFLGGQGEGPSIGGRFQLVDNFQPRFKAFIPLGPINKPKW
;
A
#
# COMPACT_ATOMS: atom_id res chain seq x y z
N MET A 1 34.82 -48.83 -12.00
CA MET A 1 34.29 -47.58 -12.59
C MET A 1 32.84 -47.47 -12.12
N ILE A 2 32.48 -46.51 -11.25
CA ILE A 2 31.10 -46.09 -10.81
C ILE A 2 31.21 -45.30 -9.47
N ILE A 3 32.24 -44.49 -9.21
CA ILE A 3 32.28 -43.70 -7.97
C ILE A 3 32.97 -42.37 -8.24
N LYS A 4 32.30 -41.40 -8.89
CA LYS A 4 32.77 -40.00 -8.92
C LYS A 4 31.80 -38.92 -9.42
N ILE A 5 30.50 -39.21 -9.58
CA ILE A 5 29.55 -38.22 -10.17
C ILE A 5 28.63 -37.57 -9.12
N ILE A 6 28.50 -38.13 -7.92
CA ILE A 6 27.43 -37.75 -6.97
C ILE A 6 27.70 -36.44 -6.19
N ASN A 7 28.93 -35.93 -6.15
CA ASN A 7 29.32 -34.88 -5.19
C ASN A 7 29.29 -33.41 -5.69
N ARG A 8 28.73 -33.12 -6.86
CA ARG A 8 28.69 -31.72 -7.37
C ARG A 8 27.29 -31.15 -7.63
N VAL A 9 26.24 -31.97 -7.54
CA VAL A 9 24.88 -31.53 -7.84
C VAL A 9 24.23 -30.80 -6.66
N TRP A 10 24.68 -31.06 -5.43
CA TRP A 10 24.06 -30.50 -4.22
C TRP A 10 24.33 -29.01 -3.98
N ILE A 11 25.40 -28.46 -4.56
CA ILE A 11 25.77 -27.04 -4.37
C ILE A 11 24.89 -26.10 -5.22
N PHE A 12 24.33 -26.58 -6.32
CA PHE A 12 23.46 -25.75 -7.18
C PHE A 12 22.03 -25.58 -6.65
N LEU A 13 21.57 -26.44 -5.74
CA LEU A 13 20.19 -26.43 -5.26
C LEU A 13 19.92 -25.38 -4.17
N VAL A 14 20.97 -24.94 -3.45
CA VAL A 14 20.83 -24.01 -2.31
C VAL A 14 20.70 -22.54 -2.76
N LEU A 15 21.12 -22.20 -3.97
CA LEU A 15 21.12 -20.82 -4.49
C LEU A 15 19.76 -20.34 -5.04
N LEU A 16 18.74 -21.21 -5.14
CA LEU A 16 17.44 -20.87 -5.71
C LEU A 16 16.38 -20.46 -4.67
N LEU A 17 16.71 -20.49 -3.38
CA LEU A 17 15.76 -20.15 -2.29
C LEU A 17 15.88 -18.71 -1.79
N GLY A 18 16.71 -17.88 -2.42
CA GLY A 18 16.66 -16.43 -2.28
C GLY A 18 15.46 -15.84 -3.02
N GLY A 19 14.26 -16.35 -2.75
CA GLY A 19 13.02 -15.74 -3.23
C GLY A 19 12.93 -14.34 -2.65
N CYS A 20 12.62 -13.35 -3.49
CA CYS A 20 12.42 -11.97 -3.08
C CYS A 20 11.44 -11.90 -1.91
N ALA A 21 11.94 -11.76 -0.68
CA ALA A 21 11.17 -11.32 0.47
C ALA A 21 10.86 -9.83 0.27
N ASN A 22 10.06 -9.52 -0.74
CA ASN A 22 9.51 -8.20 -0.91
C ASN A 22 8.40 -8.12 0.14
N ASN A 23 8.64 -7.37 1.21
CA ASN A 23 7.67 -7.09 2.26
C ASN A 23 6.48 -6.31 1.65
N ASN A 24 5.60 -7.04 0.97
CA ASN A 24 4.44 -6.54 0.22
C ASN A 24 3.20 -6.40 1.11
N GLU A 25 3.38 -6.42 2.43
CA GLU A 25 2.29 -6.25 3.36
C GLU A 25 1.99 -4.76 3.58
N PRO A 26 0.70 -4.38 3.64
CA PRO A 26 0.29 -3.03 4.02
C PRO A 26 0.72 -2.72 5.45
N LYS A 27 1.12 -1.47 5.71
CA LYS A 27 1.50 -1.02 7.05
C LYS A 27 0.81 0.28 7.40
N LEU A 28 0.49 0.43 8.67
CA LEU A 28 -0.04 1.65 9.25
C LEU A 28 0.65 1.89 10.59
N ASP A 29 1.30 3.04 10.74
CA ASP A 29 1.85 3.49 12.01
C ASP A 29 1.07 4.71 12.50
N GLU A 30 0.71 4.75 13.77
CA GLU A 30 0.06 5.89 14.43
C GLU A 30 1.07 6.67 15.27
N LEU A 31 0.98 8.00 15.25
CA LEU A 31 1.76 8.86 16.12
C LEU A 31 1.11 8.91 17.51
N VAL A 32 1.76 8.31 18.51
CA VAL A 32 1.32 8.30 19.91
C VAL A 32 2.48 8.77 20.78
N ASN A 33 2.29 9.89 21.50
CA ASN A 33 3.32 10.52 22.34
C ASN A 33 4.64 10.75 21.57
N ASP A 34 4.54 11.38 20.40
CA ASP A 34 5.68 11.71 19.50
C ASP A 34 6.45 10.50 18.94
N LEU A 35 5.95 9.28 19.14
CA LEU A 35 6.53 8.06 18.60
C LEU A 35 5.53 7.34 17.69
N TYR A 36 6.03 6.89 16.54
CA TYR A 36 5.24 6.05 15.64
C TYR A 36 5.15 4.62 16.18
N GLN A 37 3.93 4.16 16.38
CA GLN A 37 3.61 2.81 16.83
C GLN A 37 2.84 2.07 15.73
N ALA A 38 3.28 0.86 15.39
CA ALA A 38 2.64 0.06 14.37
C ALA A 38 1.24 -0.39 14.84
N ARG A 39 0.23 -0.16 14.00
CA ARG A 39 -1.12 -0.70 14.15
C ARG A 39 -1.20 -2.05 13.44
N THR A 40 -2.03 -2.95 13.94
CA THR A 40 -2.17 -4.30 13.38
C THR A 40 -3.23 -4.29 12.27
N VAL A 41 -2.80 -4.48 11.02
CA VAL A 41 -3.71 -4.53 9.88
C VAL A 41 -4.28 -5.95 9.74
N SER A 42 -5.56 -6.14 10.04
CA SER A 42 -6.25 -7.43 9.95
C SER A 42 -6.78 -7.74 8.54
N ASN A 43 -7.13 -6.69 7.79
CA ASN A 43 -7.55 -6.80 6.40
C ASN A 43 -7.21 -5.51 5.64
N TYR A 44 -7.04 -5.63 4.33
CA TYR A 44 -6.63 -4.55 3.45
C TYR A 44 -7.28 -4.69 2.08
N GLN A 45 -7.84 -3.60 1.59
CA GLN A 45 -8.50 -3.56 0.30
C GLN A 45 -8.12 -2.30 -0.46
N VAL A 46 -7.87 -2.46 -1.76
CA VAL A 46 -7.67 -1.36 -2.71
C VAL A 46 -8.67 -1.52 -3.83
N SER A 47 -9.44 -0.47 -4.06
CA SER A 47 -10.34 -0.35 -5.19
C SER A 47 -10.26 1.03 -5.81
N GLY A 48 -10.88 1.23 -6.97
CA GLY A 48 -10.85 2.51 -7.63
C GLY A 48 -11.43 2.50 -9.02
N ASN A 49 -11.45 3.67 -9.63
CA ASN A 49 -11.92 3.88 -10.98
C ASN A 49 -10.99 4.86 -11.71
N ARG A 50 -10.79 4.63 -13.01
CA ARG A 50 -10.01 5.50 -13.87
C ARG A 50 -10.92 6.18 -14.88
N ASP A 51 -10.87 7.51 -14.90
CA ASP A 51 -11.53 8.34 -15.89
C ASP A 51 -10.47 9.14 -16.66
N GLY A 52 -10.09 8.62 -17.84
CA GLY A 52 -9.05 9.19 -18.69
C GLY A 52 -7.69 9.33 -17.98
N ALA A 53 -7.34 10.57 -17.65
CA ALA A 53 -6.08 10.95 -17.02
C ALA A 53 -6.14 10.96 -15.47
N THR A 54 -7.33 10.79 -14.89
CA THR A 54 -7.55 10.82 -13.45
C THR A 54 -7.90 9.41 -12.95
N THR A 55 -7.35 9.01 -11.82
CA THR A 55 -7.70 7.76 -11.13
C THR A 55 -8.09 8.06 -9.69
N GLN A 56 -9.31 7.69 -9.32
CA GLN A 56 -9.77 7.68 -7.94
C GLN A 56 -9.45 6.33 -7.32
N VAL A 57 -8.85 6.34 -6.14
CA VAL A 57 -8.45 5.13 -5.41
C VAL A 57 -9.00 5.19 -3.99
N PHE A 58 -9.62 4.10 -3.57
CA PHE A 58 -10.13 3.87 -2.23
C PHE A 58 -9.32 2.76 -1.59
N VAL A 59 -8.72 3.07 -0.44
CA VAL A 59 -7.95 2.11 0.35
C VAL A 59 -8.62 1.95 1.70
N ILE A 60 -8.86 0.71 2.10
CA ILE A 60 -9.46 0.38 3.39
C ILE A 60 -8.47 -0.48 4.16
N PHE A 61 -8.08 -0.01 5.34
CA PHE A 61 -7.42 -0.79 6.37
C PHE A 61 -8.46 -1.18 7.41
N GLN A 62 -8.62 -2.49 7.65
CA GLN A 62 -9.27 -2.99 8.85
C GLN A 62 -8.17 -3.20 9.89
N LEU A 63 -8.35 -2.62 11.06
CA LEU A 63 -7.37 -2.63 12.13
C LEU A 63 -7.76 -3.62 13.22
N GLU A 64 -6.93 -3.74 14.23
CA GLU A 64 -7.33 -4.30 15.52
C GLU A 64 -8.53 -3.50 16.09
N ASN A 65 -9.34 -4.17 16.92
CA ASN A 65 -10.52 -3.57 17.57
C ASN A 65 -11.68 -3.17 16.64
N ASN A 66 -11.75 -3.72 15.43
CA ASN A 66 -12.78 -3.42 14.42
C ASN A 66 -12.79 -1.95 13.95
N GLU A 67 -11.69 -1.21 14.13
CA GLU A 67 -11.55 0.12 13.56
C GLU A 67 -11.29 0.02 12.05
N ARG A 68 -11.85 0.98 11.31
CA ARG A 68 -11.76 1.04 9.86
C ARG A 68 -11.17 2.37 9.43
N LEU A 69 -9.96 2.35 8.89
CA LEU A 69 -9.33 3.51 8.26
C LEU A 69 -9.57 3.45 6.75
N GLN A 70 -10.18 4.51 6.22
CA GLN A 70 -10.43 4.72 4.81
C GLN A 70 -9.53 5.84 4.31
N ILE A 71 -8.90 5.64 3.16
CA ILE A 71 -8.09 6.64 2.46
C ILE A 71 -8.65 6.75 1.04
N GLU A 72 -8.96 7.98 0.63
CA GLU A 72 -9.36 8.31 -0.73
C GLU A 72 -8.25 9.14 -1.37
N LEU A 73 -7.81 8.74 -2.57
CA LEU A 73 -6.76 9.40 -3.33
C LEU A 73 -7.28 9.76 -4.72
N GLU A 74 -6.98 10.97 -5.18
CA GLU A 74 -7.13 11.36 -6.57
C GLU A 74 -5.76 11.53 -7.21
N ILE A 75 -5.47 10.71 -8.21
CA ILE A 75 -4.18 10.69 -8.91
C ILE A 75 -4.40 11.16 -10.33
N THR A 76 -3.60 12.12 -10.77
CA THR A 76 -3.53 12.52 -12.18
C THR A 76 -2.21 12.10 -12.78
N TYR A 77 -2.21 11.83 -14.09
CA TYR A 77 -1.03 11.39 -14.83
C TYR A 77 -0.82 12.25 -16.07
N ASN A 78 0.24 13.08 -16.07
CA ASN A 78 0.72 13.78 -17.27
C ASN A 78 2.11 14.43 -17.07
N PRO A 79 3.22 13.85 -17.57
CA PRO A 79 3.47 12.45 -17.88
C PRO A 79 3.88 11.65 -16.62
N VAL A 80 4.00 12.31 -15.47
CA VAL A 80 4.36 11.71 -14.18
C VAL A 80 3.10 11.64 -13.32
N PRO A 81 2.88 10.54 -12.58
CA PRO A 81 1.77 10.47 -11.65
C PRO A 81 1.97 11.40 -10.46
N VAL A 82 0.93 12.17 -10.13
CA VAL A 82 0.92 13.06 -8.97
C VAL A 82 -0.34 12.83 -8.15
N LEU A 83 -0.22 12.90 -6.82
CA LEU A 83 -1.37 12.97 -5.93
C LEU A 83 -1.96 14.39 -6.03
N ARG A 84 -3.13 14.52 -6.67
CA ARG A 84 -3.82 15.81 -6.80
C ARG A 84 -4.52 16.18 -5.50
N SER A 85 -5.17 15.22 -4.87
CA SER A 85 -5.84 15.36 -3.58
C SER A 85 -5.90 14.01 -2.88
N GLY A 86 -6.07 14.04 -1.56
CA GLY A 86 -6.41 12.84 -0.82
C GLY A 86 -6.93 13.17 0.56
N SER A 87 -7.85 12.36 1.02
CA SER A 87 -8.47 12.46 2.34
C SER A 87 -8.43 11.12 3.04
N TRP A 88 -8.57 11.13 4.36
CA TRP A 88 -8.70 9.93 5.14
C TRP A 88 -9.73 10.12 6.24
N ARG A 89 -10.35 9.01 6.66
CA ARG A 89 -11.24 8.94 7.82
C ARG A 89 -11.01 7.64 8.55
N ILE A 90 -10.96 7.67 9.87
CA ILE A 90 -11.01 6.49 10.71
C ILE A 90 -12.34 6.43 11.44
N ASP A 91 -12.99 5.27 11.38
CA ASP A 91 -14.19 4.94 12.15
C ASP A 91 -13.81 3.92 13.22
N GLY A 92 -14.12 4.18 14.49
CA GLY A 92 -13.63 3.35 15.60
C GLY A 92 -14.04 3.90 16.96
N LYS A 93 -13.16 3.75 17.96
CA LYS A 93 -13.38 4.31 19.30
C LYS A 93 -13.45 5.85 19.26
N GLU A 94 -12.56 6.44 18.46
CA GLU A 94 -12.55 7.88 18.18
C GLU A 94 -12.53 8.09 16.68
N SER A 95 -13.54 8.80 16.18
CA SER A 95 -13.58 9.18 14.77
C SER A 95 -12.72 10.41 14.54
N SER A 96 -11.87 10.35 13.51
CA SER A 96 -11.06 11.47 13.04
C SER A 96 -10.92 11.38 11.52
N SER A 97 -10.57 12.51 10.91
CA SER A 97 -10.40 12.63 9.46
C SER A 97 -9.42 13.74 9.13
N GLY A 98 -8.86 13.70 7.93
CA GLY A 98 -8.06 14.81 7.45
C GLY A 98 -7.52 14.58 6.05
N ASN A 99 -6.36 15.16 5.77
CA ASN A 99 -5.75 15.17 4.45
C ASN A 99 -4.63 14.15 4.32
N VAL A 100 -4.34 13.75 3.09
CA VAL A 100 -3.25 12.85 2.75
C VAL A 100 -2.13 13.64 2.07
N LYS A 101 -0.90 13.41 2.50
CA LYS A 101 0.31 13.87 1.81
C LYS A 101 1.06 12.65 1.26
N ALA A 102 1.41 12.65 -0.01
CA ALA A 102 2.28 11.61 -0.58
C ALA A 102 3.74 11.89 -0.21
N GLU A 103 4.39 10.96 0.49
CA GLU A 103 5.85 10.93 0.62
C GLU A 103 6.47 10.23 -0.60
N SER A 104 5.80 9.20 -1.11
CA SER A 104 6.10 8.60 -2.41
C SER A 104 4.84 8.04 -3.05
N LEU A 105 4.79 8.09 -4.38
CA LEU A 105 3.70 7.54 -5.17
C LEU A 105 4.30 6.73 -6.33
N LYS A 106 3.84 5.50 -6.48
CA LYS A 106 4.08 4.67 -7.64
C LYS A 106 2.74 4.33 -8.28
N PHE A 107 2.61 4.69 -9.54
CA PHE A 107 1.42 4.41 -10.33
C PHE A 107 1.86 3.75 -11.64
N LEU A 108 1.30 2.58 -11.93
CA LEU A 108 1.57 1.84 -13.16
C LEU A 108 0.25 1.72 -13.94
N GLY A 109 0.13 2.47 -15.02
CA GLY A 109 -1.01 2.36 -15.94
C GLY A 109 -0.75 1.26 -16.96
N GLY A 110 -1.36 0.09 -16.80
CA GLY A 110 -1.28 -0.99 -17.78
C GLY A 110 -1.93 -0.57 -19.11
N GLN A 111 -1.28 -0.88 -20.23
CA GLN A 111 -1.97 -1.00 -21.51
C GLN A 111 -2.68 -2.36 -21.49
N GLY A 112 -3.97 -2.37 -21.15
CA GLY A 112 -4.80 -3.58 -21.12
C GLY A 112 -5.17 -4.07 -19.72
N GLU A 113 -4.21 -4.17 -18.79
CA GLU A 113 -4.49 -4.48 -17.39
C GLU A 113 -4.85 -3.21 -16.59
N GLY A 114 -5.68 -3.36 -15.55
CA GLY A 114 -6.09 -2.26 -14.68
C GLY A 114 -4.88 -1.57 -14.03
N PRO A 115 -5.00 -0.28 -13.64
CA PRO A 115 -3.90 0.44 -13.05
C PRO A 115 -3.48 -0.18 -11.71
N SER A 116 -2.20 -0.07 -11.38
CA SER A 116 -1.66 -0.43 -10.07
C SER A 116 -1.14 0.79 -9.33
N ILE A 117 -1.26 0.77 -8.00
CA ILE A 117 -0.81 1.84 -7.12
C ILE A 117 -0.01 1.27 -5.95
N GLY A 118 1.01 2.00 -5.52
CA GLY A 118 1.67 1.83 -4.24
C GLY A 118 2.30 3.14 -3.79
N GLY A 119 2.79 3.19 -2.55
CA GLY A 119 3.44 4.40 -2.05
C GLY A 119 3.52 4.48 -0.53
N ARG A 120 4.04 5.62 -0.07
CA ARG A 120 4.06 6.02 1.34
C ARG A 120 3.31 7.34 1.49
N PHE A 121 2.43 7.38 2.47
CA PHE A 121 1.51 8.48 2.66
C PHE A 121 1.49 8.91 4.13
N GLN A 122 1.64 10.20 4.36
CA GLN A 122 1.46 10.81 5.67
C GLN A 122 0.01 11.30 5.77
N LEU A 123 -0.74 10.73 6.72
CA LEU A 123 -2.10 11.16 7.06
C LEU A 123 -1.98 12.28 8.09
N VAL A 124 -2.62 13.41 7.82
CA VAL A 124 -2.59 14.59 8.69
C VAL A 124 -3.99 14.98 9.14
N ASP A 125 -4.13 15.34 10.41
CA ASP A 125 -5.33 15.94 11.01
C ASP A 125 -4.99 17.39 11.39
N ASN A 126 -5.72 18.38 10.88
CA ASN A 126 -5.44 19.81 11.14
C ASN A 126 -3.95 20.19 10.96
N PHE A 127 -3.34 19.72 9.86
CA PHE A 127 -1.92 19.90 9.50
C PHE A 127 -0.90 19.18 10.39
N GLN A 128 -1.33 18.49 11.45
CA GLN A 128 -0.49 17.69 12.31
C GLN A 128 -0.40 16.24 11.81
N PRO A 129 0.79 15.61 11.79
CA PRO A 129 0.95 14.19 11.48
C PRO A 129 0.14 13.31 12.43
N ARG A 130 -0.65 12.38 11.87
CA ARG A 130 -1.45 11.41 12.65
C ARG A 130 -1.01 9.98 12.35
N PHE A 131 -0.92 9.60 11.08
CA PHE A 131 -0.52 8.25 10.69
C PHE A 131 0.47 8.23 9.53
N LYS A 132 1.26 7.17 9.43
CA LYS A 132 2.04 6.82 8.23
C LYS A 132 1.48 5.55 7.63
N ALA A 133 1.05 5.62 6.38
CA ALA A 133 0.50 4.48 5.66
C ALA A 133 1.46 4.05 4.56
N PHE A 134 1.74 2.74 4.50
CA PHE A 134 2.40 2.10 3.38
C PHE A 134 1.39 1.26 2.60
N ILE A 135 1.23 1.62 1.33
CA ILE A 135 0.37 0.92 0.37
C ILE A 135 1.33 0.12 -0.53
N PRO A 136 1.34 -1.22 -0.46
CA PRO A 136 2.15 -2.04 -1.33
C PRO A 136 1.71 -1.87 -2.78
N LEU A 137 2.65 -1.94 -3.71
CA LEU A 137 2.33 -1.85 -5.13
C LEU A 137 1.44 -3.04 -5.53
N GLY A 138 0.21 -2.74 -5.93
CA GLY A 138 -0.74 -3.76 -6.35
C GLY A 138 -1.87 -3.20 -7.23
N PRO A 139 -2.67 -4.09 -7.83
CA PRO A 139 -3.74 -3.70 -8.73
C PRO A 139 -4.85 -2.95 -7.99
N ILE A 140 -5.42 -1.95 -8.67
CA ILE A 140 -6.63 -1.26 -8.24
C ILE A 140 -7.82 -2.08 -8.74
N ASN A 141 -8.52 -2.74 -7.82
CA ASN A 141 -9.68 -3.54 -8.19
C ASN A 141 -10.89 -2.65 -8.51
N LYS A 142 -11.77 -3.09 -9.40
CA LYS A 142 -13.06 -2.41 -9.58
C LYS A 142 -13.86 -2.49 -8.27
N PRO A 143 -14.48 -1.40 -7.81
CA PRO A 143 -15.37 -1.46 -6.66
C PRO A 143 -16.50 -2.44 -6.95
N LYS A 144 -16.80 -3.31 -5.97
CA LYS A 144 -18.02 -4.13 -5.98
C LYS A 144 -19.10 -3.29 -5.30
N TRP A 145 -20.05 -2.78 -6.07
CA TRP A 145 -21.27 -2.16 -5.54
C TRP A 145 -22.35 -3.22 -5.38
#